data_AF-A0A9E2FYA8-F1
#
_entry.id   AF-A0A9E2FYA8-F1
#
_cell.length_a   1.000
_cell.length_b   1.000
_cell.length_c   1.000
_cell.angle_alpha   90.00
_cell.angle_beta   90.00
_cell.angle_gamma   90.00
#
_symmetry.space_group_name_H-M   'P 1'
#
loop_
_entity.id
_entity.type
_entity.pdbx_description
1 polymer ?
#
loop_
_entity_poly.entity_id
_entity_poly.type
_entity_poly.pdbx_seq_one_letter_code
_entity_poly.pdbx_strand_id
1 'polypeptide(L)'
;MLRYFIAKPVDFRYLEQYLSSPYGVALRKDWLLGNGQDGDLYRWIFEKGVGQQIVKDLPLVVLFALVFDPLLAVSRAHILGFIELDDHLIMQTIQACWDGIKRYIKRYGMGFKQKLSNPVPE
;
A
#
# COMPACT_ATOMS: atom_id res chain seq x y z
N MET A 1 -2.03 -5.69 -12.28
CA MET A 1 -2.57 -4.31 -12.36
C MET A 1 -1.66 -3.42 -13.21
N LEU A 2 -0.45 -3.04 -12.77
CA LEU A 2 0.46 -2.16 -13.54
C LEU A 2 0.66 -2.59 -15.01
N ARG A 3 1.05 -3.85 -15.24
CA ARG A 3 1.23 -4.42 -16.59
C ARG A 3 -0.01 -4.29 -17.48
N TYR A 4 -1.20 -4.43 -16.89
CA TYR A 4 -2.46 -4.29 -17.63
C TYR A 4 -2.68 -2.84 -18.08
N PHE A 5 -2.49 -1.87 -17.17
CA PHE A 5 -2.69 -0.46 -17.47
C PHE A 5 -1.73 0.07 -18.54
N ILE A 6 -0.45 -0.30 -18.47
CA ILE A 6 0.53 0.11 -19.48
C ILE A 6 0.25 -0.55 -20.84
N ALA A 7 -0.22 -1.81 -20.86
CA ALA A 7 -0.59 -2.50 -22.10
C ALA A 7 -1.93 -2.03 -22.69
N LYS A 8 -2.81 -1.44 -21.88
CA LYS A 8 -4.14 -0.95 -22.28
C LYS A 8 -4.36 0.51 -21.82
N PRO A 9 -3.70 1.50 -22.45
CA PRO A 9 -3.80 2.90 -22.04
C PRO A 9 -5.22 3.50 -22.12
N VAL A 10 -6.05 3.01 -23.05
CA VAL A 10 -7.45 3.47 -23.21
C VAL A 10 -8.28 3.08 -21.99
N ASP A 11 -8.18 1.82 -21.56
CA ASP A 11 -8.88 1.31 -20.37
C ASP A 11 -8.44 2.07 -19.12
N PHE A 12 -7.14 2.36 -19.00
CA PHE A 12 -6.61 3.14 -17.89
C PHE A 12 -7.21 4.55 -17.84
N ARG A 13 -7.27 5.26 -18.98
CA ARG A 13 -7.86 6.62 -19.04
C ARG A 13 -9.34 6.60 -18.69
N TYR A 14 -10.08 5.61 -19.18
CA TYR A 14 -11.48 5.42 -18.82
C TYR A 14 -11.63 5.21 -17.30
N LEU A 15 -10.81 4.34 -16.71
CA LEU A 15 -10.80 4.09 -15.28
C LEU A 15 -10.52 5.37 -14.47
N GLU A 16 -9.50 6.16 -14.85
CA GLU A 16 -9.19 7.42 -14.15
C GLU A 16 -10.35 8.41 -14.19
N GLN A 17 -10.96 8.57 -15.36
CA GLN A 17 -12.12 9.43 -15.53
C GLN A 17 -13.30 8.93 -14.70
N TYR A 18 -13.56 7.63 -14.71
CA TYR A 18 -14.61 7.01 -13.93
C TYR A 18 -14.41 7.20 -12.42
N LEU A 19 -13.20 6.94 -11.91
CA LEU A 19 -12.87 7.10 -10.49
C LEU A 19 -12.98 8.55 -10.00
N SER A 20 -12.78 9.51 -10.92
CA SER A 20 -12.92 10.96 -10.67
C SER A 20 -14.36 11.47 -10.84
N SER A 21 -15.26 10.66 -11.41
CA SER A 21 -16.65 11.03 -11.61
C SER A 21 -17.46 10.97 -10.30
N PRO A 22 -18.63 11.64 -10.23
CA PRO A 22 -19.53 11.53 -9.08
C PRO A 22 -19.91 10.08 -8.73
N TYR A 23 -20.05 9.21 -9.73
CA TYR A 23 -20.33 7.79 -9.54
C TYR A 23 -19.16 7.03 -8.91
N GLY A 24 -17.93 7.28 -9.37
CA GLY A 24 -16.74 6.67 -8.78
C GLY A 24 -16.47 7.14 -7.34
N VAL A 25 -16.79 8.40 -7.03
CA VAL A 25 -16.73 8.92 -5.66
C VAL A 25 -17.80 8.27 -4.78
N ALA A 26 -19.04 8.15 -5.25
CA ALA A 26 -20.12 7.48 -4.53
C ALA A 26 -19.77 6.00 -4.26
N LEU A 27 -19.30 5.27 -5.28
CA LEU A 27 -18.88 3.87 -5.15
C LEU A 27 -17.78 3.70 -4.08
N ARG A 28 -16.75 4.55 -4.09
CA ARG A 28 -15.69 4.51 -3.07
C ARG A 28 -16.20 4.86 -1.69
N LYS A 29 -17.15 5.79 -1.58
CA LYS A 29 -17.77 6.12 -0.30
C LYS A 29 -18.57 4.94 0.26
N ASP A 30 -19.38 4.29 -0.57
CA ASP A 30 -20.15 3.10 -0.17
C ASP A 30 -19.21 1.95 0.21
N TRP A 31 -18.12 1.76 -0.54
CA TRP A 31 -17.06 0.83 -0.22
C TRP A 31 -16.46 1.07 1.18
N LEU A 32 -16.05 2.32 1.46
CA LEU A 32 -15.46 2.71 2.74
C LEU A 32 -16.43 2.57 3.91
N LEU A 33 -17.71 2.86 3.68
CA LEU A 33 -18.76 2.75 4.69
C LEU A 33 -19.22 1.30 4.90
N GLY A 34 -18.85 0.35 4.02
CA GLY A 34 -19.26 -1.05 4.11
C GLY A 34 -20.67 -1.31 3.59
N ASN A 35 -21.17 -0.44 2.71
CA ASN A 35 -22.50 -0.54 2.14
C ASN A 35 -22.51 -1.26 0.77
N GLY A 36 -21.33 -1.58 0.20
CA GLY A 36 -21.17 -2.19 -1.12
C GLY A 36 -20.86 -3.69 -1.08
N GLN A 37 -21.29 -4.44 -2.11
CA GLN A 37 -21.13 -5.90 -2.22
C GLN A 37 -19.73 -6.35 -2.66
N ASP A 38 -19.04 -5.57 -3.51
CA ASP A 38 -17.71 -5.92 -4.06
C ASP A 38 -16.54 -5.46 -3.19
N GLY A 39 -16.86 -4.78 -2.08
CA GLY A 39 -15.87 -4.14 -1.25
C GLY A 39 -15.10 -5.01 -0.29
N ASP A 40 -15.56 -6.23 -0.13
CA ASP A 40 -15.18 -7.06 0.99
C ASP A 40 -13.75 -7.56 0.88
N LEU A 41 -13.20 -7.84 -0.31
CA LEU A 41 -11.87 -8.45 -0.40
C LEU A 41 -10.77 -7.52 0.13
N TYR A 42 -10.64 -6.31 -0.42
CA TYR A 42 -9.57 -5.40 0.00
C TYR A 42 -9.75 -4.95 1.44
N ARG A 43 -11.00 -4.69 1.84
CA ARG A 43 -11.35 -4.37 3.22
C ARG A 43 -10.93 -5.50 4.16
N TRP A 44 -11.36 -6.72 3.88
CA TRP A 44 -11.03 -7.91 4.67
C TRP A 44 -9.53 -8.17 4.74
N ILE A 45 -8.79 -8.03 3.63
CA ILE A 45 -7.33 -8.20 3.62
C ILE A 45 -6.67 -7.17 4.54
N PHE A 46 -7.05 -5.89 4.45
CA PHE A 46 -6.47 -4.85 5.28
C PHE A 46 -6.86 -5.01 6.75
N GLU A 47 -8.13 -5.27 7.05
CA GLU A 47 -8.60 -5.52 8.42
C GLU A 47 -7.88 -6.72 9.04
N LYS A 48 -7.73 -7.83 8.31
CA LYS A 48 -6.92 -8.98 8.76
C LYS A 48 -5.46 -8.62 8.95
N GLY A 49 -4.86 -7.88 8.02
CA GLY A 49 -3.47 -7.45 8.10
C GLY A 49 -3.19 -6.56 9.32
N VAL A 50 -4.12 -5.67 9.64
CA VAL A 50 -4.08 -4.83 10.85
C VAL A 50 -4.26 -5.69 12.10
N GLY A 51 -5.26 -6.59 12.13
CA GLY A 51 -5.49 -7.50 13.25
C GLY A 51 -4.31 -8.43 13.55
N GLN A 52 -3.58 -8.87 12.51
CA GLN A 52 -2.37 -9.68 12.62
C GLN A 52 -1.09 -8.84 12.80
N GLN A 53 -1.20 -7.51 12.87
CA GLN A 53 -0.08 -6.59 13.05
C GLN A 53 0.99 -6.68 11.95
N ILE A 54 0.61 -7.13 10.75
CA ILE A 54 1.46 -7.19 9.55
C ILE A 54 1.43 -5.83 8.83
N VAL A 55 0.26 -5.20 8.82
CA VAL A 55 0.00 -3.89 8.22
C VAL A 55 -0.10 -2.85 9.35
N LYS A 56 0.27 -1.60 9.05
CA LYS A 56 0.14 -0.47 9.96
C LYS A 56 -1.33 -0.27 10.38
N ASP A 57 -1.53 0.04 11.65
CA ASP A 57 -2.84 0.37 12.19
C ASP A 57 -3.23 1.80 11.77
N LEU A 58 -3.84 1.91 10.59
CA LEU A 58 -4.27 3.16 9.95
C LEU A 58 -5.69 2.98 9.39
N PRO A 59 -6.44 4.07 9.18
CA PRO A 59 -7.74 3.99 8.53
C PRO A 59 -7.65 3.31 7.16
N LEU A 60 -8.61 2.45 6.82
CA LEU A 60 -8.61 1.65 5.58
C LEU A 60 -8.43 2.51 4.32
N VAL A 61 -9.05 3.69 4.28
CA VAL A 61 -8.88 4.65 3.18
C VAL A 61 -7.43 5.08 2.97
N VAL A 62 -6.68 5.23 4.07
CA VAL A 62 -5.27 5.63 4.04
C VAL A 62 -4.41 4.46 3.56
N LEU A 63 -4.67 3.24 4.05
CA LEU A 63 -3.99 2.03 3.58
C LEU A 63 -4.21 1.80 2.08
N PHE A 64 -5.45 2.00 1.62
CA PHE A 64 -5.80 1.89 0.21
C PHE A 64 -5.04 2.92 -0.64
N ALA A 65 -5.06 4.19 -0.24
CA ALA A 65 -4.35 5.26 -0.94
C ALA A 65 -2.84 4.99 -1.03
N LEU A 66 -2.21 4.56 0.06
CA LEU A 66 -0.78 4.24 0.10
C LEU A 66 -0.39 3.07 -0.82
N VAL A 67 -1.31 2.14 -1.10
CA VAL A 67 -1.06 1.03 -2.03
C VAL A 67 -1.34 1.43 -3.47
N PHE A 68 -2.53 1.97 -3.75
CA PHE A 68 -3.03 2.07 -5.12
C PHE A 68 -2.71 3.39 -5.82
N ASP A 69 -2.69 4.52 -5.09
CA ASP A 69 -2.45 5.83 -5.73
C ASP A 69 -1.06 5.92 -6.37
N PRO A 70 0.04 5.41 -5.76
CA PRO A 70 1.34 5.38 -6.42
C PRO A 70 1.32 4.52 -7.69
N LEU A 71 0.61 3.38 -7.69
CA LEU A 71 0.52 2.49 -8.85
C LEU A 71 -0.20 3.17 -10.02
N LEU A 72 -1.29 3.90 -9.75
CA LEU A 72 -2.00 4.69 -10.75
C LEU A 72 -1.12 5.84 -11.27
N ALA A 73 -0.42 6.53 -10.37
CA ALA A 73 0.46 7.65 -10.73
C ALA A 73 1.61 7.21 -11.66
N VAL A 74 2.31 6.11 -11.35
CA VAL A 74 3.39 5.62 -12.22
C VAL A 74 2.87 5.07 -13.54
N SER A 75 1.68 4.44 -13.54
CA SER A 75 1.04 3.97 -14.79
C SER A 75 0.75 5.14 -15.72
N ARG A 76 0.20 6.23 -15.17
CA ARG A 76 -0.03 7.48 -15.90
C ARG A 76 1.28 8.06 -16.42
N ALA A 77 2.31 8.12 -15.59
CA ALA A 77 3.62 8.64 -15.99
C ALA A 77 4.21 7.86 -17.16
N HIS A 78 4.05 6.53 -17.18
CA HIS A 78 4.45 5.70 -18.31
C HIS A 78 3.63 5.97 -19.57
N ILE A 79 2.30 5.99 -19.45
CA ILE A 79 1.39 6.24 -20.59
C ILE A 79 1.62 7.62 -21.22
N LEU A 80 2.04 8.61 -20.43
CA LEU A 80 2.39 9.95 -20.90
C LEU A 80 3.84 10.07 -21.41
N GLY A 81 4.64 9.01 -21.33
CA GLY A 81 6.02 8.98 -21.80
C GLY A 81 7.03 9.67 -20.87
N PHE A 82 6.67 9.93 -19.61
CA PHE A 82 7.60 10.52 -18.63
C PHE A 82 8.61 9.50 -18.08
N ILE A 83 8.22 8.23 -18.01
CA ILE A 83 9.06 7.11 -17.56
C ILE A 83 8.78 5.86 -18.38
N GLU A 84 9.72 4.92 -18.38
CA GLU A 84 9.47 3.55 -18.84
C GLU A 84 9.23 2.64 -17.63
N LEU A 85 8.04 2.04 -17.53
CA LEU A 85 7.73 1.05 -16.49
C LEU A 85 8.15 -0.33 -16.97
N ASP A 86 9.45 -0.60 -16.90
CA ASP A 86 10.00 -1.94 -17.09
C ASP A 86 9.72 -2.84 -15.88
N ASP A 87 10.06 -4.12 -16.01
CA ASP A 87 9.84 -5.14 -14.99
C ASP A 87 10.52 -4.81 -13.66
N HIS A 88 11.71 -4.19 -13.73
CA HIS A 88 12.49 -3.83 -12.56
C HIS A 88 11.82 -2.68 -11.80
N LEU A 89 11.43 -1.61 -12.48
CA LEU A 89 10.77 -0.45 -11.87
C LEU A 89 9.36 -0.80 -11.37
N ILE A 90 8.65 -1.70 -12.05
CA ILE A 90 7.39 -2.28 -11.54
C ILE A 90 7.61 -2.95 -10.19
N MET A 91 8.64 -3.79 -10.06
CA MET A 91 8.93 -4.50 -8.80
C MET A 91 9.32 -3.52 -7.69
N GLN A 92 10.17 -2.54 -7.98
CA GLN A 92 10.56 -1.51 -7.02
C GLN A 92 9.36 -0.69 -6.54
N THR A 93 8.45 -0.34 -7.45
CA THR A 93 7.22 0.40 -7.10
C THR A 93 6.33 -0.44 -6.18
N ILE A 94 6.12 -1.72 -6.49
CA ILE A 94 5.32 -2.63 -5.65
C ILE A 94 5.95 -2.75 -4.26
N GLN A 95 7.27 -2.92 -4.18
CA GLN A 95 7.99 -3.00 -2.92
C GLN A 95 7.84 -1.70 -2.10
N ALA A 96 7.95 -0.54 -2.73
CA ALA A 96 7.78 0.75 -2.07
C ALA A 96 6.34 0.94 -1.53
N CYS A 97 5.32 0.56 -2.31
CA CYS A 97 3.93 0.57 -1.83
C CYS A 97 3.75 -0.36 -0.61
N TRP A 98 4.34 -1.56 -0.66
CA TRP A 98 4.28 -2.50 0.45
C TRP A 98 4.97 -1.98 1.71
N ASP A 99 6.19 -1.46 1.60
CA ASP A 99 6.91 -0.85 2.73
C ASP A 99 6.15 0.37 3.30
N GLY A 100 5.43 1.09 2.43
CA GLY A 100 4.52 2.17 2.77
C GLY A 100 3.41 1.76 3.76
N ILE A 101 2.95 0.51 3.73
CA ILE A 101 1.88 0.01 4.61
C ILE A 101 2.34 -1.04 5.62
N LYS A 102 3.45 -1.73 5.37
CA LYS A 102 3.98 -2.78 6.23
C LYS A 102 4.31 -2.21 7.61
N ARG A 103 3.95 -2.95 8.65
CA ARG A 103 4.35 -2.61 10.01
C ARG A 103 5.80 -2.99 10.23
N TYR A 104 6.62 -2.03 10.64
CA TYR A 104 7.96 -2.33 11.12
C TYR A 104 7.86 -2.99 12.49
N ILE A 105 8.34 -4.23 12.59
CA ILE A 105 8.60 -4.85 13.88
C ILE A 105 9.75 -4.08 14.50
N LYS A 106 9.48 -3.20 15.48
CA LYS A 106 10.54 -2.67 16.33
C LYS A 106 11.13 -3.84 17.11
N ARG A 107 12.31 -4.31 16.69
CA ARG A 107 13.11 -5.26 17.45
C ARG A 107 13.73 -4.50 18.63
N TYR A 108 12.96 -4.22 19.68
CA TYR A 108 13.54 -3.80 20.94
C TYR A 108 14.25 -5.01 21.56
N GLY A 109 15.58 -4.93 21.68
CA GLY A 109 16.37 -5.79 22.56
C GLY A 109 17.11 -6.94 21.89
N MET A 110 18.31 -6.67 21.39
CA MET A 110 19.44 -7.61 21.56
C MET A 110 20.75 -6.83 21.66
N GLY A 111 21.36 -6.86 22.86
CA GLY A 111 22.79 -6.62 23.06
C GLY A 111 23.23 -5.24 23.55
N PHE A 112 23.08 -4.94 24.84
CA PHE A 112 24.16 -4.32 25.65
C PHE A 112 23.84 -4.38 27.16
N LYS A 113 24.05 -5.54 27.79
CA LYS A 113 24.36 -5.59 29.23
C LYS A 113 25.38 -6.71 29.46
N GLN A 114 26.65 -6.38 29.38
CA GLN A 114 27.72 -7.14 30.05
C GLN A 114 28.83 -6.19 30.49
N LYS A 115 29.27 -6.36 31.74
CA LYS A 115 30.19 -5.52 32.56
C LYS A 115 29.49 -4.28 33.14
N LEU A 116 29.31 -4.11 34.45
CA LEU A 116 30.19 -4.42 35.58
C LEU A 116 29.35 -4.86 36.80
N SER A 117 29.50 -6.11 37.21
CA SER A 117 29.31 -6.51 38.61
C SER A 117 30.55 -7.30 39.00
N ASN A 118 31.41 -6.68 39.81
CA ASN A 118 31.94 -7.25 41.04
C ASN A 118 32.94 -6.25 41.67
N PRO A 119 32.72 -5.80 42.91
CA PRO A 119 33.81 -5.33 43.75
C PRO A 119 34.64 -6.52 44.25
N VAL A 120 35.94 -6.27 44.41
CA VAL A 120 37.00 -7.16 44.87
C VAL A 120 36.74 -7.61 46.32
N PRO A 121 37.04 -8.87 46.71
CA PRO A 121 36.98 -9.29 48.11
C PRO A 121 38.30 -9.00 48.85
N GLU A 122 38.12 -8.50 50.09
CA GLU A 122 39.04 -8.34 51.24
C GLU A 122 40.39 -7.62 51.04
#